data_AF-A0A2V9RE31-F1
#
_entry.id   AF-A0A2V9RE31-F1
#
_cell.length_a   1.000
_cell.length_b   1.000
_cell.length_c   1.000
_cell.angle_alpha   90.00
_cell.angle_beta   90.00
_cell.angle_gamma   90.00
#
_symmetry.space_group_name_H-M   'P 1'
#
loop_
_entity.id
_entity.type
_entity.pdbx_description
1 polymer ?
#
loop_
_entity_poly.entity_id
_entity_poly.type
_entity_poly.pdbx_seq_one_letter_code
_entity_poly.pdbx_strand_id
1 'polypeptide(L)'
;MVLDVNIEQEACPLNLAPTSSTTAMLALGDAIAMVLLEARGFDKEDFAKFHPGGKIGRSLLIRVHQLMRPRESMAVVLPTATVRDVLKAMTSVRAGAAVVAGEDRQLLGIFTHGDFARHFQSDPKVGERLVADLMTLNPVTV
;
A
#
# COMPACT_ATOMS: atom_id res chain seq x y z
N MET A 1 17.75 -5.35 41.57
CA MET A 1 18.17 -6.02 40.33
C MET A 1 19.17 -5.10 39.63
N VAL A 2 20.33 -5.61 39.25
CA VAL A 2 21.39 -4.86 38.56
C VAL A 2 21.74 -5.63 37.28
N LEU A 3 21.88 -4.91 36.16
CA LEU A 3 22.32 -5.48 34.88
C LEU A 3 23.78 -5.06 34.67
N ASP A 4 24.66 -6.04 34.58
CA ASP A 4 26.09 -5.80 34.36
C ASP A 4 26.35 -5.57 32.88
N VAL A 5 26.96 -4.43 32.57
CA VAL A 5 27.39 -4.01 31.23
C VAL A 5 28.83 -3.51 31.25
N ASN A 6 29.60 -4.02 32.20
CA ASN A 6 31.01 -3.71 32.29
C ASN A 6 31.74 -4.10 31.00
N ILE A 7 32.74 -3.31 30.65
CA ILE A 7 33.62 -3.53 29.52
C ILE A 7 35.05 -3.41 30.00
N GLU A 8 35.88 -4.38 29.61
CA GLU A 8 37.27 -4.45 30.06
C GLU A 8 38.13 -3.32 29.49
N GLN A 9 37.84 -2.87 28.26
CA GLN A 9 38.62 -1.85 27.58
C GLN A 9 37.76 -1.06 26.56
N GLU A 10 38.02 0.24 26.46
CA GLU A 10 37.48 1.07 25.39
C GLU A 10 38.13 0.78 24.04
N ALA A 11 37.32 0.75 22.99
CA ALA A 11 37.83 0.62 21.63
C ALA A 11 38.62 1.84 21.15
N CYS A 12 38.46 3.01 21.80
CA CYS A 12 39.25 4.19 21.52
C CYS A 12 40.72 3.97 21.97
N PRO A 13 41.71 4.00 21.06
CA PRO A 13 43.10 3.72 21.43
C PRO A 13 43.72 4.80 22.34
N LEU A 14 43.14 6.00 22.37
CA LEU A 14 43.55 7.09 23.25
C LEU A 14 42.78 7.08 24.59
N ASN A 15 41.78 6.20 24.74
CA ASN A 15 40.90 6.13 25.91
C ASN A 15 40.20 7.47 26.26
N LEU A 16 40.00 8.34 25.25
CA LEU A 16 39.37 9.66 25.42
C LEU A 16 37.87 9.61 25.12
N ALA A 17 37.45 8.74 24.20
CA ALA A 17 36.07 8.62 23.78
C ALA A 17 35.47 7.32 24.35
N PRO A 18 34.29 7.39 24.97
CA PRO A 18 33.57 6.21 25.43
C PRO A 18 32.93 5.54 24.21
N THR A 19 33.66 4.63 23.57
CA THR A 19 33.24 3.99 22.32
C THR A 19 32.56 2.65 22.58
N SER A 20 33.21 1.78 23.36
CA SER A 20 32.67 0.49 23.74
C SER A 20 31.55 0.67 24.76
N SER A 21 31.71 1.57 25.74
CA SER A 21 30.73 1.75 26.83
C SER A 21 29.42 2.31 26.34
N THR A 22 29.46 3.34 25.49
CA THR A 22 28.24 3.92 24.92
C THR A 22 27.52 2.91 24.03
N THR A 23 28.25 2.14 23.24
CA THR A 23 27.68 1.08 22.40
C THR A 23 27.03 -0.02 23.25
N ALA A 24 27.71 -0.48 24.32
CA ALA A 24 27.16 -1.48 25.24
C ALA A 24 25.89 -0.97 25.94
N MET A 25 25.88 0.30 26.37
CA MET A 25 24.71 0.93 26.97
C MET A 25 23.55 1.08 25.99
N LEU A 26 23.81 1.46 24.73
CA LEU A 26 22.79 1.54 23.68
C LEU A 26 22.16 0.16 23.42
N ALA A 27 22.99 -0.87 23.27
CA ALA A 27 22.53 -2.24 23.07
C ALA A 27 21.70 -2.76 24.25
N LEU A 28 22.13 -2.48 25.49
CA LEU A 28 21.35 -2.82 26.69
C LEU A 28 20.00 -2.10 26.70
N GLY A 29 20.00 -0.80 26.39
CA GLY A 29 18.78 0.01 26.33
C GLY A 29 17.77 -0.55 25.34
N ASP A 30 18.21 -0.89 24.13
CA ASP A 30 17.37 -1.51 23.11
C ASP A 30 16.84 -2.88 23.56
N ALA A 31 17.69 -3.72 24.16
CA ALA A 31 17.28 -5.02 24.67
C ALA A 31 16.19 -4.91 25.74
N ILE A 32 16.35 -3.99 26.70
CA ILE A 32 15.35 -3.74 27.74
C ILE A 32 14.04 -3.22 27.11
N ALA A 33 14.13 -2.30 26.15
CA ALA A 33 12.95 -1.78 25.46
C ALA A 33 12.19 -2.90 24.73
N MET A 34 12.90 -3.78 24.00
CA MET A 34 12.27 -4.89 23.27
C MET A 34 11.62 -5.90 24.23
N VAL A 35 12.30 -6.28 25.30
CA VAL A 35 11.73 -7.21 26.30
C VAL A 35 10.52 -6.59 26.99
N LEU A 36 10.53 -5.28 27.28
CA LEU A 36 9.39 -4.61 27.88
C LEU A 36 8.20 -4.53 26.91
N LEU A 37 8.44 -4.27 25.63
CA LEU A 37 7.40 -4.31 24.60
C LEU A 37 6.74 -5.69 24.55
N GLU A 38 7.54 -6.75 24.50
CA GLU A 38 7.05 -8.14 24.48
C GLU A 38 6.29 -8.50 25.76
N ALA A 39 6.86 -8.21 26.94
CA ALA A 39 6.25 -8.51 28.23
C ALA A 39 4.93 -7.77 28.48
N ARG A 40 4.74 -6.60 27.85
CA ARG A 40 3.48 -5.84 27.89
C ARG A 40 2.50 -6.23 26.78
N GLY A 41 2.87 -7.14 25.88
CA GLY A 41 2.07 -7.50 24.72
C GLY A 41 1.86 -6.33 23.76
N PHE A 42 2.81 -5.40 23.69
CA PHE A 42 2.73 -4.22 22.84
C PHE A 42 2.72 -4.65 21.37
N ASP A 43 1.60 -4.43 20.70
CA ASP A 43 1.37 -4.88 19.33
C ASP A 43 1.46 -3.75 18.30
N LYS A 44 1.12 -4.06 17.04
CA LYS A 44 1.17 -3.09 15.95
C LYS A 44 0.10 -2.02 16.12
N GLU A 45 -1.07 -2.40 16.61
CA GLU A 45 -2.21 -1.53 16.86
C GLU A 45 -1.88 -0.50 17.94
N ASP A 46 -1.20 -0.91 19.01
CA ASP A 46 -0.65 -0.02 20.02
C ASP A 46 0.39 0.93 19.44
N PHE A 47 1.32 0.43 18.60
CA PHE A 47 2.30 1.29 17.92
C PHE A 47 1.59 2.40 17.11
N ALA A 48 0.57 2.01 16.36
CA ALA A 48 -0.25 2.90 15.54
C ALA A 48 -0.95 3.97 16.37
N LYS A 49 -1.51 3.58 17.51
CA LYS A 49 -2.23 4.43 18.45
C LYS A 49 -1.32 5.44 19.17
N PHE A 50 -0.13 5.02 19.62
CA PHE A 50 0.78 5.89 20.36
C PHE A 50 1.69 6.74 19.46
N HIS A 51 1.83 6.39 18.18
CA HIS A 51 2.67 7.13 17.22
C HIS A 51 1.94 7.52 15.91
N PRO A 52 0.74 8.13 15.98
CA PRO A 52 -0.08 8.37 14.79
C PRO A 52 0.53 9.41 13.83
N GLY A 53 1.40 10.30 14.34
CA GLY A 53 2.12 11.30 13.53
C GLY A 53 3.35 10.75 12.79
N GLY A 54 3.84 9.57 13.19
CA GLY A 54 4.97 8.91 12.55
C GLY A 54 4.54 8.18 11.26
N LYS A 55 5.46 8.01 10.31
CA LYS A 55 5.17 7.28 9.06
C LYS A 55 4.64 5.86 9.30
N ILE A 56 5.24 5.14 10.25
CA ILE A 56 4.88 3.76 10.60
C ILE A 56 3.48 3.72 11.23
N GLY A 57 3.24 4.50 12.29
CA GLY A 57 1.94 4.50 12.96
C GLY A 57 0.81 4.97 12.04
N ARG A 58 1.06 5.99 11.20
CA ARG A 58 0.11 6.42 10.18
C ARG A 58 -0.22 5.32 9.17
N SER A 59 0.77 4.56 8.69
CA SER A 59 0.52 3.46 7.74
C SER A 59 -0.31 2.32 8.35
N LEU A 60 -0.21 2.09 9.66
CA LEU A 60 -0.96 1.06 10.37
C LEU A 60 -2.43 1.46 10.61
N LEU A 61 -2.73 2.75 10.68
CA LEU A 61 -4.09 3.26 10.85
C LEU A 61 -4.87 3.47 9.54
N ILE A 62 -4.17 3.55 8.40
CA ILE A 62 -4.82 3.80 7.12
C ILE A 62 -5.55 2.55 6.63
N ARG A 63 -6.86 2.67 6.44
CA ARG A 63 -7.71 1.66 5.78
C ARG A 63 -7.78 1.91 4.29
N VAL A 64 -7.98 0.84 3.51
CA VAL A 64 -8.05 0.88 2.03
C VAL A 64 -9.04 1.94 1.54
N HIS A 65 -10.24 2.00 2.13
CA HIS A 65 -11.28 2.99 1.75
C HIS A 65 -10.84 4.45 1.91
N GLN A 66 -9.82 4.76 2.72
CA GLN A 66 -9.28 6.11 2.88
C GLN A 66 -8.29 6.49 1.77
N LEU A 67 -7.75 5.50 1.05
CA LEU A 67 -6.85 5.69 -0.09
C LEU A 67 -7.54 5.47 -1.44
N MET A 68 -8.64 4.71 -1.46
CA MET A 68 -9.42 4.46 -2.67
C MET A 68 -9.91 5.78 -3.28
N ARG A 69 -9.95 5.81 -4.61
CA ARG A 69 -10.61 6.89 -5.32
C ARG A 69 -12.11 6.88 -4.98
N PRO A 70 -12.71 8.05 -4.69
CA PRO A 70 -14.15 8.14 -4.51
C PRO A 70 -14.85 7.79 -5.82
N ARG A 71 -16.09 7.30 -5.75
CA ARG A 71 -16.82 6.73 -6.89
C ARG A 71 -16.97 7.72 -8.04
N GLU A 72 -17.13 8.99 -7.72
CA GLU A 72 -17.29 10.10 -8.67
C GLU A 72 -15.99 10.37 -9.47
N SER A 73 -14.85 9.90 -8.96
CA SER A 73 -13.52 9.99 -9.58
C SER A 73 -13.07 8.65 -10.20
N MET A 74 -14.00 7.71 -10.37
CA MET A 74 -13.78 6.42 -11.04
C MET A 74 -14.47 6.41 -12.40
N ALA A 75 -13.83 5.76 -13.38
CA ALA A 75 -14.48 5.45 -14.64
C ALA A 75 -15.31 4.18 -14.43
N VAL A 76 -16.63 4.31 -14.48
CA VAL A 76 -17.58 3.20 -14.36
C VAL A 76 -18.44 3.16 -15.60
N VAL A 77 -18.52 2.00 -16.25
CA VAL A 77 -19.25 1.80 -17.51
C VAL A 77 -20.09 0.53 -17.45
N LEU A 78 -21.12 0.45 -18.29
CA LEU A 78 -21.92 -0.77 -18.49
C LEU A 78 -21.16 -1.76 -19.39
N PRO A 79 -21.44 -3.07 -19.29
CA PRO A 79 -20.85 -4.08 -20.18
C PRO A 79 -21.18 -3.87 -21.66
N THR A 80 -22.28 -3.17 -21.94
CA THR A 80 -22.73 -2.79 -23.29
C THR A 80 -21.99 -1.58 -23.87
N ALA A 81 -21.09 -0.95 -23.12
CA ALA A 81 -20.29 0.17 -23.61
C ALA A 81 -19.21 -0.29 -24.61
N THR A 82 -18.90 0.56 -25.58
CA THR A 82 -17.76 0.31 -26.48
C THR A 82 -16.44 0.64 -25.79
N VAL A 83 -15.34 0.06 -26.26
CA VAL A 83 -13.98 0.44 -25.79
C VAL A 83 -13.73 1.94 -25.94
N ARG A 84 -14.25 2.59 -27.00
CA ARG A 84 -14.16 4.04 -27.17
C ARG A 84 -14.86 4.81 -26.04
N ASP A 85 -16.03 4.35 -25.61
CA ASP A 85 -16.76 4.97 -24.49
C ASP A 85 -15.99 4.79 -23.18
N VAL A 86 -15.37 3.62 -22.99
CA VAL A 86 -14.50 3.34 -21.84
C VAL A 86 -13.32 4.31 -21.80
N LEU A 87 -12.61 4.50 -22.92
CA LEU A 87 -11.48 5.44 -22.99
C LEU A 87 -11.92 6.87 -22.68
N LYS A 88 -13.08 7.32 -23.18
CA LYS A 88 -13.63 8.65 -22.83
C LYS A 88 -13.90 8.78 -21.33
N ALA A 89 -14.52 7.76 -20.72
CA ALA A 89 -14.78 7.75 -19.27
C ALA A 89 -13.49 7.74 -18.45
N MET A 90 -12.47 7.01 -18.88
CA MET A 90 -11.15 7.00 -18.24
C MET A 90 -10.47 8.38 -18.31
N THR A 91 -10.53 9.04 -19.47
CA THR A 91 -9.94 10.36 -19.68
C THR A 91 -10.63 11.43 -18.81
N SER A 92 -11.95 11.39 -18.67
CA SER A 92 -12.70 12.43 -17.92
C SER A 92 -12.33 12.49 -16.43
N VAL A 93 -11.98 11.34 -15.83
CA VAL A 93 -11.58 11.25 -14.42
C VAL A 93 -10.08 10.98 -14.21
N ARG A 94 -9.27 11.06 -15.29
CA ARG A 94 -7.83 10.76 -15.28
C ARG A 94 -7.53 9.43 -14.59
N ALA A 95 -8.23 8.38 -15.01
CA ALA A 95 -8.08 7.02 -14.48
C ALA A 95 -7.36 6.11 -15.50
N GLY A 96 -6.46 5.27 -15.01
CA GLY A 96 -5.75 4.27 -15.84
C GLY A 96 -6.53 2.97 -16.06
N ALA A 97 -7.67 2.81 -15.36
CA ALA A 97 -8.58 1.69 -15.51
C ALA A 97 -10.05 2.16 -15.39
N ALA A 98 -10.96 1.39 -15.97
CA ALA A 98 -12.40 1.51 -15.82
C ALA A 98 -12.98 0.24 -15.22
N VAL A 99 -13.96 0.43 -14.34
CA VAL A 99 -14.77 -0.63 -13.77
C VAL A 99 -15.96 -0.87 -14.70
N VAL A 100 -16.18 -2.13 -15.05
CA VAL A 100 -17.38 -2.56 -15.77
C VAL A 100 -18.37 -3.09 -14.73
N ALA A 101 -19.53 -2.46 -14.61
CA ALA A 101 -20.55 -2.81 -13.63
C ALA A 101 -21.91 -3.05 -14.29
N GLY A 102 -22.68 -3.98 -13.73
CA GLY A 102 -24.07 -4.23 -14.13
C GLY A 102 -25.02 -3.11 -13.68
N GLU A 103 -26.27 -3.16 -14.14
CA GLU A 103 -27.32 -2.20 -13.76
C GLU A 103 -27.61 -2.18 -12.25
N ASP A 104 -27.47 -3.34 -11.61
CA ASP A 104 -27.56 -3.56 -10.16
C ASP A 104 -26.28 -3.16 -9.40
N ARG A 105 -25.32 -2.52 -10.08
CA ARG A 105 -24.01 -2.10 -9.54
C ARG A 105 -23.08 -3.25 -9.16
N GLN A 106 -23.37 -4.48 -9.56
CA GLN A 106 -22.46 -5.60 -9.36
C GLN A 106 -21.19 -5.40 -10.20
N LEU A 107 -20.03 -5.76 -9.64
CA LEU A 107 -18.75 -5.70 -10.34
C LEU A 107 -18.66 -6.86 -11.34
N LEU A 108 -18.61 -6.55 -12.63
CA LEU A 108 -18.53 -7.56 -13.70
C LEU A 108 -17.09 -7.73 -14.21
N GLY A 109 -16.32 -6.65 -14.24
CA GLY A 109 -14.94 -6.71 -14.71
C GLY A 109 -14.19 -5.38 -14.62
N ILE A 110 -12.96 -5.41 -15.11
CA ILE A 110 -12.08 -4.25 -15.22
C ILE A 110 -11.44 -4.19 -16.61
N PHE A 111 -11.29 -2.98 -17.15
CA PHE A 111 -10.58 -2.73 -18.39
C PHE A 111 -9.55 -1.62 -18.20
N THR A 112 -8.31 -1.84 -18.66
CA THR A 112 -7.18 -0.95 -18.42
C THR A 112 -6.63 -0.34 -19.71
N HIS A 113 -5.85 0.74 -19.60
CA HIS A 113 -5.06 1.24 -20.74
C HIS A 113 -4.13 0.17 -21.31
N GLY A 114 -3.61 -0.73 -20.47
CA GLY A 114 -2.79 -1.86 -20.91
C GLY A 114 -3.59 -2.83 -21.78
N ASP A 115 -4.86 -3.10 -21.45
CA ASP A 115 -5.74 -3.93 -22.27
C ASP A 115 -5.97 -3.28 -23.64
N PHE A 116 -6.26 -1.98 -23.67
CA PHE A 116 -6.39 -1.26 -24.94
C PHE A 116 -5.11 -1.35 -25.79
N ALA A 117 -3.94 -1.04 -25.21
CA ALA A 117 -2.68 -1.05 -25.93
C ALA A 117 -2.34 -2.44 -26.51
N ARG A 118 -2.65 -3.52 -25.77
CA ARG A 118 -2.45 -4.90 -26.25
C ARG A 118 -3.38 -5.25 -27.40
N HIS A 119 -4.68 -4.96 -27.29
CA HIS A 119 -5.65 -5.33 -28.32
C HIS A 119 -5.57 -4.44 -29.57
N PHE A 120 -5.17 -3.18 -29.43
CA PHE A 120 -5.03 -2.27 -30.57
C PHE A 120 -3.94 -2.70 -31.56
N GLN A 121 -2.90 -3.40 -31.08
CA GLN A 121 -1.84 -3.93 -31.94
C GLN A 121 -2.34 -5.01 -32.92
N SER A 122 -3.31 -5.81 -32.50
CA SER A 122 -3.89 -6.89 -33.32
C SER A 122 -5.18 -6.47 -34.03
N ASP A 123 -5.92 -5.52 -33.45
CA ASP A 123 -7.19 -5.02 -33.99
C ASP A 123 -7.26 -3.48 -33.91
N PRO A 124 -6.93 -2.77 -34.99
CA PRO A 124 -7.05 -1.31 -35.04
C PRO A 124 -8.48 -0.78 -34.85
N LYS A 125 -9.50 -1.64 -34.99
CA LYS A 125 -10.93 -1.31 -34.78
C LYS A 125 -11.44 -1.72 -33.41
N VAL A 126 -10.57 -2.12 -32.48
CA VAL A 126 -10.94 -2.52 -31.12
C VAL A 126 -11.84 -1.50 -30.41
N GLY A 127 -11.71 -0.21 -30.76
CA GLY A 127 -12.56 0.87 -30.24
C GLY A 127 -14.07 0.69 -30.46
N GLU A 128 -14.47 -0.09 -31.47
CA GLU A 128 -15.88 -0.39 -31.80
C GLU A 128 -16.42 -1.62 -31.06
N ARG A 129 -15.54 -2.44 -30.47
CA ARG A 129 -15.92 -3.64 -29.73
C ARG A 129 -16.53 -3.29 -28.37
N LEU A 130 -17.40 -4.18 -27.88
CA LEU A 130 -17.93 -4.10 -26.54
C LEU A 130 -16.84 -4.38 -25.51
N VAL A 131 -16.84 -3.63 -24.41
CA VAL A 131 -15.88 -3.83 -23.33
C VAL A 131 -16.05 -5.20 -22.67
N ALA A 132 -17.29 -5.73 -22.64
CA ALA A 132 -17.58 -7.05 -22.08
C ALA A 132 -16.76 -8.18 -22.71
N ASP A 133 -16.39 -8.06 -23.99
CA ASP A 133 -15.62 -9.09 -24.70
C ASP A 133 -14.12 -9.06 -24.39
N LEU A 134 -13.65 -7.98 -23.76
CA LEU A 134 -12.23 -7.65 -23.63
C LEU A 134 -11.79 -7.33 -22.20
N MET A 135 -12.74 -7.17 -21.28
CA MET A 135 -12.47 -6.92 -19.87
C MET A 135 -11.90 -8.15 -19.17
N THR A 136 -11.13 -7.91 -18.12
CA THR A 136 -10.78 -8.97 -17.18
C THR A 136 -11.98 -9.24 -16.27
N LEU A 137 -12.52 -10.45 -16.36
CA LEU A 137 -13.59 -10.95 -15.49
C LEU A 137 -13.05 -11.27 -14.09
N ASN A 138 -13.93 -11.22 -13.09
CA ASN A 138 -13.62 -11.58 -11.69
C ASN A 138 -12.36 -10.89 -11.15
N PRO A 139 -12.31 -9.54 -11.17
CA PRO A 139 -11.17 -8.81 -10.63
C PRO A 139 -11.00 -9.07 -9.13
N VAL A 140 -9.76 -9.08 -8.65
CA VAL A 140 -9.46 -9.19 -7.22
C VAL A 140 -9.93 -7.92 -6.50
N THR A 141 -10.74 -8.08 -5.45
CA THR A 141 -11.26 -7.00 -4.62
C THR A 141 -10.69 -7.07 -3.21
N VAL A 142 -10.66 -5.92 -2.52
CA VAL A 142 -10.23 -5.76 -1.12
C VAL A 142 -11.32 -5.08 -0.31
#